data_AF-A0A1S8KJ21-F1
#
_entry.id   AF-A0A1S8KJ21-F1
#
_cell.length_a   1.000
_cell.length_b   1.000
_cell.length_c   1.000
_cell.angle_alpha   90.00
_cell.angle_beta   90.00
_cell.angle_gamma   90.00
#
_symmetry.space_group_name_H-M   'P 1'
#
loop_
_entity.id
_entity.type
_entity.pdbx_description
1 polymer ?
#
loop_
_entity_poly.entity_id
_entity_poly.type
_entity_poly.pdbx_seq_one_letter_code
_entity_poly.pdbx_strand_id
1 'polypeptide(L)' 'MKLTVLGCLGAYPYKNQGTTGYLLQSDGFNLLIDAGSATLIKLQEHLDPLDLDAVILSHYHHDHIADLGVLQYYWQLH' A
#
# COMPACT_ATOMS: atom_id res chain seq x y z
N MET A 1 10.03 14.90 -3.44
CA MET A 1 9.72 13.55 -3.96
C MET A 1 10.53 12.48 -3.22
N LYS A 2 9.86 11.52 -2.60
CA LYS A 2 10.42 10.38 -1.85
C LYS A 2 9.59 9.13 -2.15
N LEU A 3 10.23 8.00 -2.46
CA LEU A 3 9.58 6.71 -2.65
C LEU A 3 10.01 5.76 -1.52
N THR A 4 9.04 5.22 -0.79
CA THR A 4 9.24 4.23 0.28
C THR A 4 8.75 2.87 -0.22
N VAL A 5 9.59 1.84 -0.06
CA VAL A 5 9.21 0.46 -0.36
C VAL A 5 8.49 -0.13 0.84
N LEU A 6 7.21 -0.45 0.68
CA LEU A 6 6.41 -1.14 1.71
C LEU A 6 6.50 -2.66 1.53
N GLY A 7 6.54 -3.11 0.28
CA GLY A 7 6.84 -4.48 -0.11
C GLY A 7 7.28 -4.58 -1.57
N CYS A 8 8.05 -5.61 -1.89
CA CYS A 8 8.65 -5.79 -3.23
C CYS A 8 8.71 -7.26 -3.69
N LEU A 9 8.06 -8.17 -2.96
CA LEU A 9 7.94 -9.56 -3.40
C LEU A 9 6.81 -9.71 -4.42
N GLY A 10 7.03 -10.57 -5.41
CA GLY A 10 6.00 -11.00 -6.35
C GLY A 10 5.32 -12.29 -5.87
N ALA A 11 4.05 -12.44 -6.22
CA ALA A 11 3.16 -13.58 -5.96
C ALA A 11 2.86 -13.90 -4.48
N TYR A 12 3.85 -13.95 -3.59
CA TYR A 12 3.67 -14.45 -2.23
C TYR A 12 4.52 -13.70 -1.19
N PRO A 13 3.93 -13.24 -0.06
CA PRO A 13 4.67 -12.61 1.03
C PRO A 13 5.48 -13.66 1.80
N TYR A 14 6.75 -13.39 2.12
CA TYR A 14 7.62 -14.38 2.77
C TYR A 14 8.56 -13.74 3.79
N LYS A 15 8.84 -14.46 4.89
CA LYS A 15 9.78 -14.03 5.95
C LYS A 15 9.56 -12.56 6.39
N ASN A 16 8.32 -12.22 6.75
CA ASN A 16 7.92 -10.88 7.19
C ASN A 16 8.12 -9.77 6.14
N GLN A 17 8.23 -10.12 4.85
CA GLN A 17 8.23 -9.17 3.75
C GLN A 17 6.91 -9.27 3.00
N GLY A 18 6.31 -8.12 2.73
CA GLY A 18 5.08 -8.00 1.95
C GLY A 18 5.30 -8.16 0.45
N THR A 19 4.21 -8.33 -0.28
CA THR A 19 4.23 -8.24 -1.74
C THR A 19 4.18 -6.78 -2.20
N THR A 20 4.18 -6.55 -3.51
CA THR A 20 4.25 -5.23 -4.14
C THR A 20 3.40 -4.15 -3.47
N GLY A 21 4.04 -3.08 -3.02
CA GLY A 21 3.41 -1.88 -2.48
C GLY A 21 4.44 -0.78 -2.21
N TYR A 22 4.13 0.45 -2.62
CA TYR A 22 5.02 1.60 -2.46
C TYR A 22 4.26 2.85 -2.03
N LEU A 23 4.86 3.65 -1.15
CA LEU A 23 4.37 4.99 -0.81
C LEU A 23 5.23 6.04 -1.53
N LEU A 24 4.63 6.78 -2.45
CA LEU A 24 5.25 7.93 -3.11
C LEU A 24 4.75 9.22 -2.45
N GLN A 25 5.67 10.04 -1.96
CA GLN A 25 5.37 11.34 -1.35
C GLN A 25 6.04 12.47 -2.14
N SER A 26 5.28 13.49 -2.55
CA SER A 26 5.84 14.72 -3.13
C SER A 26 4.95 15.92 -2.83
N ASP A 27 5.55 17.01 -2.36
CA ASP A 27 4.89 18.32 -2.23
C ASP A 27 3.56 18.27 -1.46
N GLY A 28 3.51 17.45 -0.39
CA GLY A 28 2.33 17.24 0.44
C GLY A 28 1.37 16.16 -0.05
N PHE A 29 1.58 15.60 -1.25
CA PHE A 29 0.77 14.51 -1.81
C PHE A 29 1.29 13.14 -1.40
N ASN A 30 0.39 12.25 -0.98
CA ASN A 30 0.64 10.87 -0.57
C ASN A 30 -0.07 9.88 -1.50
N LEU A 31 0.69 9.18 -2.34
CA LEU A 31 0.19 8.16 -3.27
C LEU A 31 0.61 6.76 -2.83
N LEU A 32 -0.36 5.87 -2.66
CA LEU A 32 -0.10 4.44 -2.59
C LEU A 32 -0.08 3.85 -4.01
N ILE A 33 1.01 3.17 -4.36
CA ILE A 33 1.17 2.43 -5.63
C ILE A 33 1.11 0.95 -5.29
N ASP A 34 0.03 0.29 -5.72
CA ASP A 34 -0.37 -1.08 -5.34
C ASP A 34 -0.57 -1.29 -3.83
N ALA A 35 -1.39 -2.28 -3.49
CA ALA A 35 -1.76 -2.65 -2.13
C ALA A 35 -1.66 -4.17 -1.96
N GLY A 36 -0.45 -4.71 -2.18
CA GLY A 36 -0.14 -6.12 -1.94
C GLY A 36 -0.23 -6.52 -0.46
N SER A 37 0.02 -7.81 -0.17
CA SER A 37 -0.05 -8.35 1.19
C SER A 37 0.91 -7.65 2.14
N ALA A 38 0.40 -7.30 3.33
CA ALA A 38 1.11 -6.61 4.40
C ALA A 38 1.52 -5.15 4.09
N THR A 39 1.06 -4.60 2.97
CA THR A 39 1.32 -3.21 2.57
C THR A 39 0.75 -2.23 3.58
N LEU A 40 -0.49 -2.43 4.07
CA LEU A 40 -1.11 -1.45 4.97
C LEU A 40 -0.48 -1.43 6.36
N ILE A 41 -0.08 -2.60 6.88
CA ILE A 41 0.67 -2.67 8.14
C ILE A 41 1.98 -1.88 8.01
N LYS A 42 2.67 -2.03 6.87
CA LYS A 42 3.89 -1.28 6.57
C LYS A 42 3.64 0.21 6.34
N LEU A 43 2.52 0.57 5.71
CA LEU A 43 2.12 1.96 5.49
C LEU A 43 1.95 2.70 6.82
N GLN A 44 1.31 2.07 7.82
CA GLN A 44 1.08 2.64 9.14
C GLN A 44 2.37 2.97 9.92
N GLU A 45 3.53 2.42 9.53
CA GLU A 45 4.84 2.81 10.07
C GLU A 45 5.31 4.19 9.55
N HIS A 46 4.63 4.74 8.53
CA HIS A 46 5.02 5.95 7.81
C HIS A 46 3.91 7.01 7.68
N LEU A 47 2.64 6.59 7.61
CA LEU A 47 1.49 7.45 7.32
C LEU A 47 0.18 6.79 7.81
N ASP A 48 -0.78 7.57 8.29
CA ASP A 48 -2.14 7.08 8.49
C ASP A 48 -2.76 6.72 7.12
N PRO A 49 -3.33 5.52 6.91
CA PRO A 49 -3.99 5.19 5.64
C PRO A 49 -5.13 6.15 5.24
N LEU A 50 -5.71 6.91 6.18
CA LEU A 50 -6.70 7.97 5.88
C LEU A 50 -6.06 9.27 5.33
N ASP A 51 -4.75 9.46 5.51
CA ASP A 51 -3.99 10.60 4.96
C ASP A 51 -3.50 10.35 3.52
N LEU A 52 -3.86 9.20 2.91
CA LEU A 52 -3.60 8.94 1.49
C LEU A 52 -4.49 9.82 0.62
N ASP A 53 -3.91 10.53 -0.35
CA ASP A 53 -4.66 11.32 -1.32
C ASP A 53 -5.20 10.44 -2.47
N ALA A 54 -4.47 9.37 -2.81
CA ALA A 54 -4.83 8.48 -3.90
C ALA A 54 -4.21 7.08 -3.75
N VAL A 55 -4.81 6.12 -4.43
CA VAL A 55 -4.27 4.79 -4.67
C VAL A 55 -4.27 4.55 -6.18
N ILE A 56 -3.15 4.09 -6.74
CA ILE A 56 -3.07 3.60 -8.11
C ILE A 56 -2.76 2.10 -8.08
N LEU A 57 -3.52 1.33 -8.86
CA LEU A 57 -3.31 -0.11 -9.03
C LEU A 57 -2.75 -0.35 -10.43
N SER A 58 -1.66 -1.09 -10.52
CA SER A 58 -1.04 -1.46 -11.79
C SER A 58 -1.88 -2.49 -12.54
N HIS A 59 -2.38 -3.51 -11.84
CA HIS A 59 -3.26 -4.57 -12.34
C HIS A 59 -3.90 -5.35 -11.17
N TYR A 60 -4.68 -6.40 -11.48
CA TYR A 60 -5.52 -7.11 -10.50
C TYR A 60 -4.97 -8.47 -10.04
N HIS A 61 -3.67 -8.72 -10.16
CA HIS A 61 -3.09 -9.89 -9.48
C HIS A 61 -3.10 -9.67 -7.97
N HIS A 62 -3.33 -10.75 -7.21
CA HIS A 62 -3.54 -10.68 -5.77
C HIS A 62 -2.35 -10.10 -5.00
N ASP A 63 -1.12 -10.32 -5.47
CA ASP A 63 0.08 -9.76 -4.89
C ASP A 63 0.20 -8.23 -5.06
N HIS A 64 -0.70 -7.60 -5.83
CA HIS A 64 -0.82 -6.14 -5.97
C HIS A 64 -2.08 -5.56 -5.32
N ILE A 65 -3.05 -6.38 -4.91
CA ILE A 65 -4.36 -5.89 -4.42
C ILE A 65 -4.85 -6.55 -3.12
N ALA A 66 -4.09 -7.47 -2.52
CA ALA A 66 -4.53 -8.26 -1.37
C ALA A 66 -5.03 -7.42 -0.18
N ASP A 67 -4.38 -6.28 0.10
CA ASP A 67 -4.75 -5.40 1.21
C ASP A 67 -5.77 -4.32 0.79
N LEU A 68 -6.13 -4.20 -0.49
CA LEU A 68 -7.03 -3.15 -0.97
C LEU A 68 -8.42 -3.21 -0.31
N GLY A 69 -8.96 -4.43 -0.12
CA GLY A 69 -10.30 -4.60 0.46
C GLY A 69 -10.39 -4.09 1.91
N VAL A 70 -9.35 -4.33 2.72
CA VAL A 70 -9.32 -3.84 4.10
C VAL A 70 -9.02 -2.33 4.17
N LEU A 71 -8.29 -1.76 3.21
CA LEU A 71 -8.17 -0.30 3.05
C LEU A 71 -9.54 0.35 2.81
N GLN A 72 -10.34 -0.24 1.92
CA GLN A 72 -11.70 0.24 1.62
C GLN A 72 -12.59 0.22 2.86
N TYR A 73 -12.54 -0.86 3.66
CA TYR A 73 -13.30 -0.92 4.92
C TYR A 73 -12.84 0.14 5.92
N TYR A 74 -11.53 0.40 6.02
CA TYR A 74 -11.03 1.44 6.90
C TYR A 74 -11.56 2.82 6.52
N TRP A 75 -11.53 3.17 5.23
CA TRP A 75 -12.10 4.40 4.69
C TRP A 75 -13.64 4.50 4.79
N GLN A 76 -14.36 3.38 4.86
CA GLN A 76 -15.82 3.40 4.99
C GLN A 76 -16.29 3.57 6.44
N LEU A 77 -15.45 3.20 7.40
CA LEU A 77 -15.77 3.21 8.82
C LEU A 77 -15.32 4.49 9.54
N HIS A 78 -14.50 5.31 8.87
CA HIS A 78 -13.94 6.56 9.37
C HIS A 78 -14.28 7.71 8.43
#